data_AF-A0A1C9I550-F1
#
_entry.id   AF-A0A1C9I550-F1
#
_cell.length_a   1.000
_cell.length_b   1.000
_cell.length_c   1.000
_cell.angle_alpha   90.00
_cell.angle_beta   90.00
_cell.angle_gamma   90.00
#
_symmetry.space_group_name_H-M   'P 1'
#
loop_
_entity.id
_entity.type
_entity.pdbx_description
1 polymer ?
#
loop_
_entity_poly.entity_id
_entity_poly.type
_entity_poly.pdbx_seq_one_letter_code
_entity_poly.pdbx_strand_id
1 'polypeptide(L)'
;MIITFALIGIVYALGLHIPLPGIDLEAFASPKYSVDSDMLSRISILALGLTPLFAALGLAEIARLIAFSWLKQKDEQDRNTVLGAAIVIVIALAVAAMQAYAISGGLGATPLVADNMTGFTMLTIASCVGATAFTIFLSDRIRIAGLRDGLWPLYSLPILLSLPNNVIASVEMTRTGAVPSTQWLIVAVYLVLSVAAVVVTAFLWRSACHEAGTIAEETIDPREILIWPPVLAITAAGYVLAFFAFIAPNVIAAVQGLPLQIIALAMASILIPLIVFAYIRRLEVKNGANIRLIAIASIIAFIQILLLVSGALVSAFIQLPLSPGSIGIIVLTITALGFRNWDTVEVEGSSEPHVSAQTAS
;
A
#
# COMPACT_ATOMS: atom_id res chain seq x y z
N MET A 1 -2.92 -12.18 18.05
CA MET A 1 -2.50 -11.52 16.79
C MET A 1 -3.29 -12.01 15.59
N ILE A 2 -3.25 -13.30 15.21
CA ILE A 2 -3.99 -13.83 14.05
C ILE A 2 -5.52 -13.61 14.17
N ILE A 3 -6.10 -13.86 15.35
CA ILE A 3 -7.54 -13.65 15.60
C ILE A 3 -7.91 -12.17 15.46
N THR A 4 -7.09 -11.26 15.99
CA THR A 4 -7.29 -9.80 15.87
C THR A 4 -7.25 -9.36 14.41
N PHE A 5 -6.27 -9.85 13.64
CA PHE A 5 -6.16 -9.58 12.21
C PHE A 5 -7.36 -10.11 11.44
N ALA A 6 -7.81 -11.33 11.73
CA ALA A 6 -8.99 -11.91 11.10
C ALA A 6 -10.27 -11.12 11.43
N LEU A 7 -10.47 -10.72 12.69
CA LEU A 7 -11.61 -9.91 13.11
C LEU A 7 -11.62 -8.56 12.39
N ILE A 8 -10.47 -7.90 12.30
CA ILE A 8 -10.34 -6.63 11.59
C ILE A 8 -10.59 -6.83 10.08
N GLY A 9 -10.12 -7.94 9.51
CA GLY A 9 -10.43 -8.34 8.14
C GLY A 9 -11.93 -8.50 7.89
N ILE A 10 -12.68 -9.10 8.82
CA ILE A 10 -14.13 -9.24 8.74
C ILE A 10 -14.80 -7.87 8.79
N VAL A 11 -14.40 -7.00 9.73
CA VAL A 11 -14.95 -5.65 9.85
C VAL A 11 -14.69 -4.83 8.58
N TYR A 12 -13.47 -4.93 8.02
CA TYR A 12 -13.11 -4.30 6.76
C TYR A 12 -13.94 -4.85 5.59
N ALA A 13 -14.09 -6.17 5.51
CA ALA A 13 -14.92 -6.82 4.49
C ALA A 13 -16.38 -6.40 4.56
N LEU A 14 -16.95 -6.28 5.76
CA LEU A 14 -18.30 -5.77 5.94
C LEU A 14 -18.43 -4.34 5.43
N GLY A 15 -17.45 -3.47 5.71
CA GLY A 15 -17.44 -2.10 5.21
C GLY A 15 -17.42 -2.01 3.67
N LEU A 16 -16.80 -2.96 2.97
CA LEU A 16 -16.84 -3.05 1.51
C LEU A 16 -18.21 -3.41 0.93
N HIS A 17 -19.13 -3.92 1.76
CA HIS A 17 -20.48 -4.30 1.34
C HIS A 17 -21.55 -3.27 1.77
N ILE A 18 -21.16 -2.21 2.49
CA ILE A 18 -22.07 -1.13 2.87
C ILE A 18 -22.07 -0.08 1.75
N PRO A 19 -23.14 0.06 0.95
CA PRO A 19 -23.21 1.02 -0.14
C PRO A 19 -23.24 2.47 0.37
N LEU A 20 -22.81 3.40 -0.48
CA LEU A 20 -22.87 4.82 -0.16
C LEU A 20 -24.32 5.30 0.04
N PRO A 21 -24.57 6.20 1.00
CA PRO A 21 -25.89 6.78 1.22
C PRO A 21 -26.36 7.57 -0.01
N GLY A 22 -27.61 7.35 -0.42
CA GLY A 22 -28.23 8.02 -1.58
C GLY A 22 -28.15 7.24 -2.90
N ILE A 23 -27.63 6.02 -2.87
CA ILE A 23 -27.65 5.09 -3.99
C ILE A 23 -28.92 4.24 -3.94
N ASP A 24 -29.59 4.16 -5.08
CA ASP A 24 -30.77 3.33 -5.25
C ASP A 24 -30.37 1.86 -5.44
N LEU A 25 -30.67 1.05 -4.43
CA LEU A 25 -30.37 -0.39 -4.41
C LEU A 25 -31.24 -1.18 -5.37
N GLU A 26 -32.44 -0.68 -5.71
CA GLU A 26 -33.33 -1.32 -6.69
C GLU A 26 -32.80 -1.11 -8.11
N ALA A 27 -32.32 0.11 -8.42
CA ALA A 27 -31.61 0.39 -9.67
C ALA A 27 -30.32 -0.43 -9.79
N PHE A 28 -29.61 -0.64 -8.68
CA PHE A 28 -28.42 -1.49 -8.62
C PHE A 28 -28.74 -2.99 -8.78
N ALA A 29 -29.93 -3.45 -8.37
CA ALA A 29 -30.38 -4.83 -8.56
C ALA A 29 -30.73 -5.18 -10.02
N SER A 30 -30.79 -4.18 -10.92
CA SER A 30 -31.01 -4.43 -12.34
C SER A 30 -29.89 -5.31 -12.95
N PRO A 31 -30.19 -6.18 -13.94
CA PRO A 31 -29.21 -7.11 -14.55
C PRO A 31 -27.95 -6.43 -15.11
N LYS A 32 -27.99 -5.10 -15.29
CA LYS A 32 -26.88 -4.29 -15.74
C LYS A 32 -25.82 -4.07 -14.66
N TYR A 33 -26.19 -4.15 -13.38
CA TYR A 33 -25.32 -3.86 -12.23
C TYR A 33 -25.29 -5.00 -11.18
N SER A 34 -26.27 -5.91 -11.18
CA SER A 34 -26.43 -6.97 -10.17
C SER A 34 -25.55 -8.20 -10.33
N VAL A 35 -24.79 -8.29 -11.42
CA VAL A 35 -24.00 -9.50 -11.76
C VAL A 35 -22.59 -9.46 -11.16
N ASP A 36 -22.04 -8.28 -10.86
CA ASP A 36 -20.66 -8.14 -10.40
C ASP A 36 -20.60 -7.74 -8.93
N SER A 37 -20.21 -8.68 -8.06
CA SER A 37 -19.82 -8.38 -6.67
C SER A 37 -18.71 -7.32 -6.56
N ASP A 38 -17.92 -7.14 -7.63
CA ASP A 38 -16.88 -6.11 -7.73
C ASP A 38 -17.45 -4.70 -7.98
N MET A 39 -18.65 -4.57 -8.53
CA MET A 39 -19.32 -3.27 -8.64
C MET A 39 -19.78 -2.76 -7.27
N LEU A 40 -20.22 -3.66 -6.38
CA LEU A 40 -20.66 -3.28 -5.04
C LEU A 40 -19.49 -2.77 -4.18
N SER A 41 -18.32 -3.40 -4.28
CA SER A 41 -17.11 -2.96 -3.55
C SER A 41 -16.67 -1.54 -3.96
N ARG A 42 -16.85 -1.19 -5.24
CA ARG A 42 -16.53 0.12 -5.83
C ARG A 42 -17.51 1.24 -5.45
N ILE A 43 -18.66 0.88 -4.90
CA ILE A 43 -19.76 1.79 -4.57
C ILE A 43 -19.98 1.86 -3.04
N SER A 44 -19.07 1.26 -2.27
CA SER A 44 -19.15 1.16 -0.82
C SER A 44 -18.69 2.42 -0.08
N ILE A 45 -18.98 2.52 1.22
CA ILE A 45 -18.40 3.55 2.10
C ILE A 45 -16.87 3.46 2.18
N LEU A 46 -16.31 2.27 1.88
CA LEU A 46 -14.88 2.01 1.76
C LEU A 46 -14.41 2.01 0.28
N ALA A 47 -15.12 2.68 -0.64
CA ALA A 47 -14.73 2.77 -2.05
C ALA A 47 -13.31 3.33 -2.24
N LEU A 48 -12.85 4.24 -1.37
CA LEU A 48 -11.49 4.77 -1.37
C LEU A 48 -10.45 3.78 -0.80
N GLY A 49 -10.91 2.81 -0.01
CA GLY A 49 -10.09 1.85 0.70
C GLY A 49 -8.99 2.52 1.52
N LEU A 50 -7.75 2.13 1.27
CA LEU A 50 -6.55 2.65 1.94
C LEU A 50 -5.85 3.77 1.17
N THR A 51 -6.38 4.14 -0.01
CA THR A 51 -5.72 5.07 -0.94
C THR A 51 -5.42 6.43 -0.29
N PRO A 52 -6.34 7.07 0.46
CA PRO A 52 -6.06 8.38 1.06
C PRO A 52 -4.97 8.31 2.13
N LEU A 53 -4.99 7.25 2.95
CA LEU A 53 -3.99 7.02 3.99
C LEU A 53 -2.60 6.74 3.39
N PHE A 54 -2.56 5.86 2.39
CA PHE A 54 -1.33 5.53 1.67
C PHE A 54 -0.72 6.75 0.98
N ALA A 55 -1.54 7.61 0.36
CA ALA A 55 -1.08 8.85 -0.24
C ALA A 55 -0.49 9.81 0.80
N ALA A 56 -1.14 9.99 1.95
CA ALA A 56 -0.67 10.87 3.00
C ALA A 56 0.67 10.39 3.61
N LEU A 57 0.79 9.09 3.89
CA LEU A 57 2.04 8.52 4.41
C LEU A 57 3.16 8.56 3.37
N GLY A 58 2.86 8.26 2.10
CA GLY A 58 3.84 8.38 1.02
C GLY A 58 4.37 9.81 0.85
N LEU A 59 3.48 10.82 0.92
CA LEU A 59 3.88 12.23 0.90
C LEU A 59 4.75 12.61 2.10
N ALA A 60 4.37 12.17 3.31
CA ALA A 60 5.15 12.44 4.51
C ALA A 60 6.53 11.79 4.43
N GLU A 61 6.62 10.59 3.87
CA GLU A 61 7.88 9.87 3.74
C GLU A 61 8.80 10.51 2.68
N ILE A 62 8.24 10.94 1.54
CA ILE A 62 8.98 11.76 0.56
C ILE A 62 9.47 13.07 1.19
N ALA A 63 8.60 13.77 1.92
CA ALA A 63 8.94 15.01 2.60
C ALA A 63 10.07 14.80 3.62
N ARG A 64 10.05 13.69 4.37
CA ARG A 64 11.16 13.29 5.26
C ARG A 64 12.44 13.11 4.44
N LEU A 65 12.43 12.27 3.39
CA LEU A 65 13.62 11.99 2.57
C LEU A 65 14.29 13.28 2.06
N ILE A 66 13.49 14.26 1.63
CA ILE A 66 13.99 15.55 1.14
C ILE A 66 14.47 16.45 2.30
N ALA A 67 13.71 16.54 3.40
CA ALA A 67 14.01 17.43 4.51
C ALA A 67 15.21 16.99 5.37
N PHE A 68 15.72 15.76 5.19
CA PHE A 68 16.82 15.19 5.98
C PHE A 68 18.07 16.07 6.05
N SER A 69 18.44 16.72 4.95
CA SER A 69 19.62 17.59 4.89
C SER A 69 19.49 18.83 5.78
N TRP A 70 18.26 19.31 6.00
CA TRP A 70 17.94 20.48 6.81
C TRP A 70 17.75 20.12 8.29
N LEU A 71 17.20 18.93 8.57
CA LEU A 71 16.98 18.42 9.93
C LEU A 71 18.27 18.06 10.67
N LYS A 72 19.33 17.61 9.98
CA LYS A 72 20.65 17.39 10.61
C LYS A 72 21.26 18.63 11.28
N GLN A 73 20.77 19.84 10.95
CA GLN A 73 21.26 21.08 11.54
C GLN A 73 20.44 21.56 12.76
N LYS A 74 19.34 20.87 13.12
CA LYS A 74 18.46 21.25 14.23
C LYS A 74 18.25 20.08 15.20
N ASP A 75 18.86 20.18 16.38
CA ASP A 75 18.74 19.24 17.51
C ASP A 75 17.37 19.26 18.23
N GLU A 76 16.25 19.47 17.52
CA GLU A 76 14.90 19.47 18.10
C GLU A 76 14.12 18.22 17.65
N GLN A 77 14.59 17.05 18.05
CA GLN A 77 14.07 15.77 17.53
C GLN A 77 12.85 15.20 18.28
N ASP A 78 12.60 15.60 19.54
CA ASP A 78 11.58 14.92 20.37
C ASP A 78 10.18 15.56 20.37
N ARG A 79 10.03 16.87 20.11
CA ARG A 79 8.72 17.55 20.18
C ARG A 79 7.87 17.44 18.90
N ASN A 80 8.40 16.81 17.84
CA ASN A 80 7.83 16.90 16.49
C ASN A 80 7.11 15.64 16.01
N THR A 81 7.14 14.54 16.77
CA THR A 81 6.58 13.24 16.36
C THR A 81 5.04 13.22 16.42
N VAL A 82 4.44 13.71 17.50
CA VAL A 82 2.98 13.79 17.67
C VAL A 82 2.37 14.75 16.64
N LEU A 83 3.01 15.90 16.42
CA LEU A 83 2.57 16.87 15.43
C LEU A 83 2.67 16.29 14.00
N GLY A 84 3.74 15.56 13.71
CA GLY A 84 3.91 14.86 12.44
C GLY A 84 2.82 13.81 12.17
N ALA A 85 2.47 13.00 13.17
CA ALA A 85 1.39 12.03 13.05
C ALA A 85 0.02 12.71 12.82
N ALA A 86 -0.27 13.79 13.56
CA ALA A 86 -1.49 14.55 13.39
C ALA A 86 -1.59 15.16 11.97
N ILE A 87 -0.49 15.70 11.43
CA ILE A 87 -0.43 16.26 10.07
C ILE A 87 -0.76 15.18 9.03
N VAL A 88 -0.20 13.97 9.16
CA VAL A 88 -0.48 12.86 8.23
C VAL A 88 -1.98 12.52 8.23
N ILE A 89 -2.60 12.44 9.41
CA ILE A 89 -4.03 12.16 9.53
C ILE A 89 -4.85 13.26 8.85
N VAL A 90 -4.55 14.53 9.10
CA VAL A 90 -5.27 15.66 8.47
C VAL A 90 -5.12 15.63 6.95
N ILE A 91 -3.92 15.35 6.43
CA ILE A 91 -3.69 15.21 4.98
C ILE A 91 -4.53 14.05 4.43
N ALA A 92 -4.54 12.89 5.09
CA ALA A 92 -5.31 11.73 4.64
C ALA A 92 -6.82 12.05 4.55
N LEU A 93 -7.38 12.73 5.56
CA LEU A 93 -8.79 13.13 5.55
C LEU A 93 -9.10 14.18 4.48
N ALA A 94 -8.20 15.13 4.24
CA ALA A 94 -8.35 16.11 3.17
C ALA A 94 -8.31 15.46 1.77
N VAL A 95 -7.38 14.53 1.57
CA VAL A 95 -7.29 13.73 0.34
C VAL A 95 -8.55 12.89 0.15
N ALA A 96 -9.07 12.27 1.22
CA ALA A 96 -10.31 11.50 1.16
C ALA A 96 -11.51 12.38 0.77
N ALA A 97 -11.63 13.57 1.33
CA ALA A 97 -12.70 14.51 0.98
C ALA A 97 -12.64 14.93 -0.50
N MET A 98 -11.44 15.22 -1.01
CA MET A 98 -11.22 15.57 -2.41
C MET A 98 -11.55 14.40 -3.36
N GLN A 99 -11.11 13.19 -3.03
CA GLN A 99 -11.41 12.00 -3.83
C GLN A 99 -12.90 11.64 -3.76
N ALA A 100 -13.55 11.77 -2.60
CA ALA A 100 -14.98 11.54 -2.44
C ALA A 100 -15.83 12.52 -3.26
N TYR A 101 -15.41 13.79 -3.36
CA TYR A 101 -16.05 14.78 -4.23
C TYR A 101 -15.95 14.39 -5.72
N ALA A 102 -14.79 13.89 -6.15
CA ALA A 102 -14.63 13.40 -7.52
C ALA A 102 -15.51 12.16 -7.80
N ILE A 103 -15.59 11.23 -6.85
CA ILE A 103 -16.45 10.04 -6.95
C ILE A 103 -17.92 10.43 -6.99
N SER A 104 -18.37 11.36 -6.14
CA SER A 104 -19.77 11.78 -6.13
C SER A 104 -20.18 12.45 -7.44
N GLY A 105 -19.29 13.24 -8.05
CA GLY A 105 -19.49 13.80 -9.39
C GLY A 105 -19.60 12.73 -10.48
N GLY A 106 -18.75 11.70 -10.42
CA GLY A 106 -18.80 10.57 -11.36
C GLY A 106 -20.05 9.72 -11.21
N LEU A 107 -20.44 9.38 -9.97
CA LEU A 107 -21.65 8.60 -9.69
C LEU A 107 -22.93 9.39 -9.95
N GLY A 108 -22.94 10.69 -9.69
CA GLY A 108 -24.09 11.56 -9.97
C GLY A 108 -24.46 11.65 -11.45
N ALA A 109 -23.55 11.28 -12.36
CA ALA A 109 -23.84 11.15 -13.79
C ALA A 109 -24.51 9.82 -14.17
N THR A 110 -24.71 8.91 -13.21
CA THR A 110 -25.31 7.59 -13.41
C THR A 110 -26.76 7.56 -12.90
N PRO A 111 -27.63 6.68 -13.44
CA PRO A 111 -29.00 6.53 -12.97
C PRO A 111 -29.12 5.85 -11.59
N LEU A 112 -27.99 5.61 -10.90
CA LEU A 112 -27.94 4.94 -9.59
C LEU A 112 -28.14 5.93 -8.43
N VAL A 113 -28.10 7.24 -8.68
CA VAL A 113 -28.16 8.27 -7.65
C VAL A 113 -29.53 8.95 -7.67
N ALA A 114 -30.14 9.11 -6.49
CA ALA A 114 -31.42 9.80 -6.35
C ALA A 114 -31.32 11.30 -6.74
N ASP A 115 -32.44 11.91 -7.13
CA ASP A 115 -32.55 13.26 -7.76
C ASP A 115 -31.85 14.42 -7.02
N ASN A 116 -31.46 14.29 -5.74
CA ASN A 116 -30.78 15.34 -4.97
C ASN A 116 -29.24 15.20 -4.99
N MET A 117 -28.59 15.70 -6.04
CA MET A 117 -27.13 15.64 -6.22
C MET A 117 -26.31 16.35 -5.13
N THR A 118 -26.78 17.48 -4.60
CA THR A 118 -26.06 18.23 -3.56
C THR A 118 -26.11 17.50 -2.22
N GLY A 119 -27.27 16.94 -1.87
CA GLY A 119 -27.42 16.06 -0.71
C GLY A 119 -26.55 14.81 -0.81
N PHE A 120 -26.57 14.15 -1.97
CA PHE A 120 -25.74 12.97 -2.24
C PHE A 120 -24.24 13.26 -2.09
N THR A 121 -23.77 14.40 -2.61
CA THR A 121 -22.35 14.78 -2.53
C THR A 121 -21.91 14.99 -1.08
N MET A 122 -22.68 15.71 -0.26
CA MET A 122 -22.33 15.93 1.15
C MET A 122 -22.30 14.62 1.94
N LEU A 123 -23.30 13.75 1.73
CA LEU A 123 -23.38 12.45 2.40
C LEU A 123 -22.22 11.53 1.96
N THR A 124 -21.88 11.49 0.68
CA THR A 124 -20.75 10.71 0.14
C THR A 124 -19.42 11.17 0.75
N ILE A 125 -19.19 12.49 0.82
CA ILE A 125 -17.97 13.05 1.43
C ILE A 125 -17.91 12.66 2.92
N ALA A 126 -18.99 12.87 3.67
CA ALA A 126 -19.03 12.54 5.09
C ALA A 126 -18.78 11.04 5.34
N SER A 127 -19.40 10.15 4.56
CA SER A 127 -19.22 8.70 4.65
C SER A 127 -17.79 8.27 4.33
N CYS A 128 -17.22 8.74 3.22
CA CYS A 128 -15.87 8.37 2.80
C CYS A 128 -14.79 8.91 3.77
N VAL A 129 -14.96 10.13 4.27
CA VAL A 129 -14.05 10.72 5.29
C VAL A 129 -14.16 9.94 6.60
N GLY A 130 -15.38 9.63 7.05
CA GLY A 130 -15.62 8.81 8.23
C GLY A 130 -15.03 7.40 8.09
N ALA A 131 -15.17 6.77 6.93
CA ALA A 131 -14.58 5.47 6.64
C ALA A 131 -13.04 5.51 6.60
N THR A 132 -12.47 6.61 6.10
CA THR A 132 -11.00 6.83 6.13
C THR A 132 -10.51 7.00 7.57
N ALA A 133 -11.20 7.79 8.39
CA ALA A 133 -10.87 7.93 9.81
C ALA A 133 -10.98 6.61 10.57
N PHE A 134 -12.01 5.82 10.25
CA PHE A 134 -12.17 4.46 10.79
C PHE A 134 -11.03 3.54 10.37
N THR A 135 -10.58 3.64 9.12
CA THR A 135 -9.46 2.84 8.59
C THR A 135 -8.14 3.20 9.28
N ILE A 136 -7.90 4.49 9.57
CA ILE A 136 -6.77 4.97 10.38
C ILE A 136 -6.86 4.41 11.81
N PHE A 137 -8.06 4.39 12.39
CA PHE A 137 -8.26 3.75 13.69
C PHE A 137 -7.95 2.25 13.65
N LEU A 138 -8.37 1.55 12.60
CA LEU A 138 -8.08 0.13 12.39
C LEU A 138 -6.58 -0.15 12.26
N SER A 139 -5.83 0.71 11.56
CA SER A 139 -4.38 0.53 11.40
C SER A 139 -3.66 0.56 12.73
N ASP A 140 -4.04 1.43 13.67
CA ASP A 140 -3.39 1.46 15.00
C ASP A 140 -3.70 0.21 15.85
N ARG A 141 -4.80 -0.50 15.56
CA ARG A 141 -5.18 -1.73 16.27
C ARG A 141 -4.46 -2.97 15.76
N ILE A 142 -3.91 -2.96 14.56
CA ILE A 142 -3.12 -4.08 14.04
C ILE A 142 -1.64 -3.83 14.35
N ARG A 143 -1.07 -4.65 15.23
CA ARG A 143 0.37 -4.64 15.52
C ARG A 143 0.96 -5.99 15.20
N ILE A 144 1.94 -6.03 14.29
CA ILE A 144 2.70 -7.23 13.92
C ILE A 144 4.18 -6.97 14.23
N ALA A 145 4.87 -7.97 14.77
CA ALA A 145 6.30 -7.88 15.02
C ALA A 145 7.07 -7.59 13.72
N GLY A 146 7.91 -6.55 13.74
CA GLY A 146 8.72 -6.12 12.61
C GLY A 146 7.98 -5.32 11.53
N LEU A 147 6.71 -4.95 11.76
CA LEU A 147 5.98 -3.95 10.98
C LEU A 147 5.30 -2.99 11.98
N ARG A 148 6.03 -1.94 12.37
CA ARG A 148 5.60 -1.00 13.41
C ARG A 148 4.38 -0.19 13.00
N ASP A 149 4.20 0.04 11.70
CA ASP A 149 3.00 0.61 11.12
C ASP A 149 1.98 -0.49 10.75
N GLY A 150 0.82 -0.48 11.41
CA GLY A 150 -0.30 -1.36 11.09
C GLY A 150 -0.94 -1.11 9.72
N LEU A 151 -0.46 -0.10 8.98
CA LEU A 151 -0.77 0.13 7.57
C LEU A 151 -0.52 -1.10 6.70
N TRP A 152 0.64 -1.76 6.80
CA TRP A 152 1.01 -2.81 5.85
C TRP A 152 0.15 -4.07 5.99
N PRO A 153 -0.10 -4.58 7.22
CA PRO A 153 -1.07 -5.64 7.39
C PRO A 153 -2.46 -5.23 6.90
N LEU A 154 -2.88 -3.99 7.15
CA LEU A 154 -4.17 -3.49 6.66
C LEU A 154 -4.23 -3.44 5.13
N TYR A 155 -3.16 -3.03 4.45
CA TYR A 155 -3.00 -3.04 2.99
C TYR A 155 -3.07 -4.45 2.39
N SER A 156 -2.67 -5.46 3.16
CA SER A 156 -2.76 -6.85 2.71
C SER A 156 -4.20 -7.39 2.71
N LEU A 157 -5.12 -6.82 3.49
CA LEU A 157 -6.49 -7.34 3.65
C LEU A 157 -7.32 -7.35 2.35
N PRO A 158 -7.43 -6.25 1.58
CA PRO A 158 -8.18 -6.26 0.32
C PRO A 158 -7.64 -7.30 -0.67
N ILE A 159 -6.32 -7.48 -0.67
CA ILE A 159 -5.66 -8.47 -1.52
C ILE A 159 -6.10 -9.87 -1.08
N LEU A 160 -5.99 -10.18 0.22
CA LEU A 160 -6.42 -11.48 0.76
C LEU A 160 -7.91 -11.76 0.54
N LEU A 161 -8.77 -10.73 0.67
CA LEU A 161 -10.22 -10.85 0.49
C LEU A 161 -10.62 -11.05 -0.98
N SER A 162 -9.84 -10.54 -1.93
CA SER A 162 -10.12 -10.69 -3.37
C SER A 162 -9.58 -12.01 -3.96
N LEU A 163 -8.57 -12.63 -3.33
CA LEU A 163 -7.97 -13.87 -3.83
C LEU A 163 -8.98 -15.00 -4.09
N PRO A 164 -9.95 -15.33 -3.20
CA PRO A 164 -10.89 -16.43 -3.45
C PRO A 164 -11.74 -16.20 -4.70
N ASN A 165 -12.30 -14.98 -4.84
CA ASN A 165 -13.11 -14.61 -5.99
C ASN A 165 -12.30 -14.62 -7.28
N ASN A 166 -11.06 -14.12 -7.23
CA ASN A 166 -10.15 -14.14 -8.37
C ASN A 166 -9.79 -15.55 -8.81
N VAL A 167 -9.62 -16.49 -7.86
CA VAL A 167 -9.38 -17.92 -8.17
C VAL A 167 -10.60 -18.54 -8.83
N ILE A 168 -11.80 -18.32 -8.30
CA ILE A 168 -13.04 -18.86 -8.89
C ILE A 168 -13.23 -18.31 -10.31
N ALA A 169 -13.09 -17.00 -10.50
CA ALA A 169 -13.19 -16.35 -11.81
C ALA A 169 -12.16 -16.90 -12.81
N SER A 170 -10.92 -17.11 -12.36
CA SER A 170 -9.85 -17.68 -13.18
C SER A 170 -10.11 -19.13 -13.59
N VAL A 171 -10.67 -19.93 -12.69
CA VAL A 171 -11.06 -21.32 -12.98
C VAL A 171 -12.18 -21.32 -14.02
N GLU A 172 -13.17 -20.43 -13.91
CA GLU A 172 -14.26 -20.32 -14.87
C GLU A 172 -13.77 -19.85 -16.25
N MET A 173 -12.88 -18.86 -16.30
CA MET A 173 -12.22 -18.41 -17.55
C MET A 173 -11.44 -19.54 -18.24
N THR A 174 -10.87 -20.46 -17.46
CA THR A 174 -10.14 -21.61 -18.00
C THR A 174 -11.11 -22.71 -18.46
N ARG A 175 -12.20 -22.94 -17.71
CA ARG A 175 -13.25 -23.92 -18.05
C ARG A 175 -14.01 -23.55 -19.32
N THR A 176 -14.30 -22.28 -19.50
CA THR A 176 -14.96 -21.72 -20.70
C THR A 176 -14.03 -21.67 -21.93
N GLY A 177 -12.74 -21.96 -21.75
CA GLY A 177 -11.74 -21.86 -22.81
C GLY A 177 -11.35 -20.43 -23.17
N ALA A 178 -11.81 -19.43 -22.43
CA ALA A 178 -11.45 -18.03 -22.63
C ALA A 178 -9.95 -17.79 -22.41
N VAL A 179 -9.31 -18.58 -21.53
CA VAL A 179 -7.89 -18.47 -21.21
C VAL A 179 -7.19 -19.83 -21.32
N PRO A 180 -6.02 -19.93 -21.99
CA PRO A 180 -5.27 -21.17 -22.07
C PRO A 180 -4.73 -21.60 -20.69
N SER A 181 -4.84 -22.89 -20.39
CA SER A 181 -4.40 -23.49 -19.11
C SER A 181 -2.92 -23.25 -18.80
N THR A 182 -2.08 -23.02 -19.82
CA THR A 182 -0.67 -22.66 -19.68
C THR A 182 -0.46 -21.38 -18.85
N GLN A 183 -1.42 -20.44 -18.84
CA GLN A 183 -1.30 -19.21 -18.06
C GLN A 183 -1.23 -19.48 -16.54
N TRP A 184 -1.85 -20.56 -16.05
CA TRP A 184 -1.74 -20.95 -14.64
C TRP A 184 -0.31 -21.28 -14.24
N LEU A 185 0.43 -21.98 -15.10
CA LEU A 185 1.83 -22.31 -14.85
C LEU A 185 2.68 -21.04 -14.78
N ILE A 186 2.46 -20.09 -15.70
CA ILE A 186 3.20 -18.83 -15.72
C ILE A 186 2.92 -18.02 -14.46
N VAL A 187 1.65 -17.89 -14.04
CA VAL A 187 1.28 -17.21 -12.79
C VAL A 187 1.91 -17.90 -11.58
N ALA A 188 1.85 -19.23 -11.51
CA ALA A 188 2.43 -19.98 -10.39
C ALA A 188 3.94 -19.79 -10.29
N VAL A 189 4.65 -19.90 -11.43
CA VAL A 189 6.10 -19.67 -11.49
C VAL A 189 6.44 -18.23 -11.09
N TYR A 190 5.72 -17.25 -11.62
CA TYR A 190 5.89 -15.85 -11.25
C TYR A 190 5.71 -15.62 -9.75
N LEU A 191 4.61 -16.10 -9.16
CA LEU A 191 4.35 -15.96 -7.72
C LEU A 191 5.46 -16.60 -6.87
N VAL A 192 5.89 -17.82 -7.20
CA VAL A 192 6.95 -18.51 -6.46
C VAL A 192 8.27 -17.76 -6.56
N LEU A 193 8.66 -17.31 -7.77
CA LEU A 193 9.88 -16.55 -7.97
C LEU A 193 9.84 -15.19 -7.27
N SER A 194 8.71 -14.49 -7.33
CA SER A 194 8.55 -13.19 -6.67
C SER A 194 8.61 -13.31 -5.15
N VAL A 195 7.91 -14.29 -4.57
CA VAL A 195 7.98 -14.57 -3.12
C VAL A 195 9.41 -14.93 -2.71
N ALA A 196 10.06 -15.83 -3.46
CA ALA A 196 11.45 -16.22 -3.19
C ALA A 196 12.40 -15.01 -3.25
N ALA A 197 12.27 -14.15 -4.26
CA ALA A 197 13.07 -12.95 -4.39
C ALA A 197 12.88 -12.00 -3.20
N VAL A 198 11.65 -11.79 -2.74
CA VAL A 198 11.36 -10.95 -1.56
C VAL A 198 11.94 -11.56 -0.28
N VAL A 199 11.80 -12.88 -0.08
CA VAL A 199 12.37 -13.58 1.08
C VAL A 199 13.90 -13.48 1.10
N VAL A 200 14.56 -13.69 -0.04
CA VAL A 200 16.02 -13.57 -0.16
C VAL A 200 16.46 -12.13 0.12
N THR A 201 15.76 -11.14 -0.44
CA THR A 201 16.03 -9.71 -0.20
C THR A 201 15.91 -9.37 1.29
N ALA A 202 14.88 -9.89 1.97
CA ALA A 202 14.68 -9.70 3.41
C ALA A 202 15.80 -10.33 4.24
N PHE A 203 16.26 -11.52 3.85
CA PHE A 203 17.37 -12.20 4.53
C PHE A 203 18.70 -11.46 4.34
N LEU A 204 19.01 -11.06 3.10
CA LEU A 204 20.21 -10.30 2.78
C LEU A 204 20.26 -8.98 3.55
N TRP A 205 19.14 -8.25 3.58
CA TRP A 205 19.05 -7.00 4.34
C TRP A 205 19.27 -7.22 5.85
N ARG A 206 18.63 -8.24 6.43
CA ARG A 206 18.85 -8.58 7.85
C ARG A 206 20.31 -8.88 8.15
N SER A 207 20.98 -9.66 7.29
CA SER A 207 22.40 -9.98 7.47
C SER A 207 23.29 -8.73 7.40
N ALA A 208 22.99 -7.80 6.49
CA ALA A 208 23.70 -6.52 6.37
C ALA A 208 23.59 -5.68 7.64
N CYS A 209 22.38 -5.56 8.20
CA CYS A 209 22.13 -4.78 9.40
C CYS A 209 22.81 -5.38 10.65
N HIS A 210 22.84 -6.71 10.77
CA HIS A 210 23.50 -7.37 11.89
C HIS A 210 25.02 -7.15 11.86
N GLU A 211 25.65 -7.27 10.69
CA GLU A 211 27.09 -7.04 10.52
C GLU A 211 27.50 -5.57 10.71
N ALA A 212 26.65 -4.62 10.28
CA ALA A 212 26.94 -3.19 10.38
C ALA A 212 26.95 -2.67 11.84
N GLY A 213 26.60 -3.50 12.83
CA GLY A 213 26.43 -3.10 14.22
C GLY A 213 25.28 -2.12 14.42
N THR A 214 24.40 -2.00 13.42
CA THR A 214 23.17 -1.22 13.49
C THR A 214 22.12 -2.03 14.25
N ILE A 215 22.31 -2.20 15.55
CA ILE A 215 21.18 -2.52 16.43
C ILE A 215 20.46 -1.18 16.62
N ALA A 216 19.43 -0.98 15.82
CA ALA A 216 18.57 0.17 15.93
C ALA A 216 17.95 0.17 17.33
N GLU A 217 18.40 1.08 18.19
CA GLU A 217 17.53 1.62 19.24
C GLU A 217 16.29 2.20 18.55
N GLU A 218 15.22 1.42 18.64
CA GLU A 218 13.81 1.84 18.77
C GLU A 218 13.14 2.74 17.70
N THR A 219 13.72 3.02 16.52
CA THR A 219 13.05 3.99 15.62
C THR A 219 12.66 3.54 14.22
N ILE A 220 13.26 2.52 13.60
CA ILE A 220 12.79 2.01 12.30
C ILE A 220 13.00 0.49 12.23
N ASP A 221 11.93 -0.28 12.15
CA ASP A 221 12.03 -1.71 11.88
C ASP A 221 12.67 -1.92 10.50
N PRO A 222 13.77 -2.67 10.37
CA PRO A 222 14.57 -2.76 9.15
C PRO A 222 13.79 -3.31 7.94
N ARG A 223 12.60 -3.86 8.12
CA ARG A 223 11.78 -4.46 7.05
C ARG A 223 10.96 -3.44 6.27
N GLU A 224 10.67 -2.26 6.83
CA GLU A 224 9.91 -1.21 6.13
C GLU A 224 10.69 -0.65 4.93
N ILE A 225 12.03 -0.70 4.98
CA ILE A 225 12.93 -0.34 3.85
C ILE A 225 12.71 -1.23 2.63
N LEU A 226 12.16 -2.43 2.79
CA LEU A 226 11.89 -3.31 1.65
C LEU A 226 10.60 -2.94 0.90
N ILE A 227 9.67 -2.24 1.57
CA ILE A 227 8.36 -1.91 1.02
C ILE A 227 8.32 -0.48 0.49
N TRP A 228 8.88 0.48 1.24
CA TRP A 228 8.78 1.91 0.91
C TRP A 228 9.40 2.27 -0.44
N PRO A 229 10.60 1.83 -0.85
CA PRO A 229 11.23 2.33 -2.07
C PRO A 229 10.43 2.06 -3.36
N PRO A 230 9.92 0.83 -3.62
CA PRO A 230 9.03 0.58 -4.76
C PRO A 230 7.74 1.39 -4.69
N VAL A 231 7.15 1.50 -3.50
CA VAL A 231 5.91 2.23 -3.25
C VAL A 231 6.07 3.72 -3.56
N LEU A 232 7.09 4.35 -3.00
CA LEU A 232 7.40 5.76 -3.19
C LEU A 232 7.79 6.03 -4.64
N ALA A 233 8.52 5.11 -5.27
CA ALA A 233 8.90 5.24 -6.67
C ALA A 233 7.68 5.31 -7.60
N ILE A 234 6.72 4.40 -7.44
CA ILE A 234 5.48 4.38 -8.24
C ILE A 234 4.62 5.61 -7.92
N THR A 235 4.50 5.96 -6.64
CA THR A 235 3.65 7.08 -6.21
C THR A 235 4.20 8.41 -6.74
N ALA A 236 5.50 8.65 -6.60
CA ALA A 236 6.16 9.83 -7.12
C ALA A 236 6.11 9.88 -8.65
N ALA A 237 6.32 8.74 -9.34
CA ALA A 237 6.14 8.65 -10.78
C ALA A 237 4.70 9.04 -11.20
N GLY A 238 3.70 8.55 -10.47
CA GLY A 238 2.30 8.90 -10.68
C GLY A 238 2.02 10.40 -10.53
N TYR A 239 2.56 11.04 -9.48
CA TYR A 239 2.39 12.48 -9.28
C TYR A 239 3.06 13.32 -10.37
N VAL A 240 4.24 12.93 -10.84
CA VAL A 240 4.90 13.59 -11.97
C VAL A 240 4.04 13.48 -13.23
N LEU A 241 3.50 12.29 -13.52
CA LEU A 241 2.61 12.10 -14.68
C LEU A 241 1.31 12.90 -14.54
N ALA A 242 0.73 12.95 -13.34
CA ALA A 242 -0.47 13.75 -13.08
C ALA A 242 -0.22 15.24 -13.29
N PHE A 243 0.95 15.75 -12.90
CA PHE A 243 1.36 17.13 -13.17
C PHE A 243 1.45 17.40 -14.67
N PHE A 244 2.05 16.50 -15.46
CA PHE A 244 2.07 16.62 -16.92
C PHE A 244 0.67 16.50 -17.54
N ALA A 245 -0.20 15.66 -16.99
CA ALA A 245 -1.59 15.53 -17.43
C ALA A 245 -2.39 16.81 -17.21
N PHE A 246 -2.10 17.53 -16.12
CA PHE A 246 -2.73 18.81 -15.82
C PHE A 246 -2.28 19.92 -16.78
N ILE A 247 -0.99 19.98 -17.11
CA ILE A 247 -0.43 21.03 -17.98
C ILE A 247 -0.71 20.76 -19.47
N ALA A 248 -0.59 19.50 -19.89
CA ALA A 248 -0.68 19.09 -21.29
C ALA A 248 -1.62 17.89 -21.45
N PRO A 249 -2.94 18.07 -21.23
CA PRO A 249 -3.91 16.98 -21.24
C PRO A 249 -3.93 16.25 -22.60
N ASN A 250 -3.77 16.97 -23.71
CA ASN A 250 -3.75 16.39 -25.06
C ASN A 250 -2.56 15.46 -25.30
N VAL A 251 -1.41 15.74 -24.68
CA VAL A 251 -0.21 14.91 -24.81
C VAL A 251 -0.39 13.62 -24.03
N ILE A 252 -0.88 13.70 -22.79
CA ILE A 252 -1.16 12.50 -22.00
C ILE A 252 -2.28 11.67 -22.63
N ALA A 253 -3.33 12.31 -23.15
CA ALA A 253 -4.41 11.65 -23.88
C ALA A 253 -3.89 10.85 -25.09
N ALA A 254 -2.93 11.40 -25.85
CA ALA A 254 -2.34 10.72 -27.01
C ALA A 254 -1.51 9.48 -26.65
N VAL A 255 -1.05 9.37 -25.41
CA VAL A 255 -0.17 8.30 -24.93
C VAL A 255 -0.91 7.35 -23.97
N GLN A 256 -2.23 7.52 -23.80
CA GLN A 256 -3.06 6.69 -22.92
C GLN A 256 -2.97 5.20 -23.27
N GLY A 257 -3.07 4.36 -22.24
CA GLY A 257 -2.94 2.90 -22.35
C GLY A 257 -1.54 2.40 -22.08
N LEU A 258 -1.09 1.42 -22.87
CA LEU A 258 0.18 0.70 -22.69
C LEU A 258 1.41 1.65 -22.71
N PRO A 259 1.50 2.65 -23.60
CA PRO A 259 2.64 3.57 -23.62
C PRO A 259 2.80 4.37 -22.32
N LEU A 260 1.72 4.91 -21.76
CA LEU A 260 1.74 5.62 -20.48
C LEU A 260 2.20 4.71 -19.33
N GLN A 261 1.76 3.45 -19.32
CA GLN A 261 2.20 2.47 -18.33
C GLN A 261 3.70 2.18 -18.41
N ILE A 262 4.25 2.06 -19.62
CA ILE A 262 5.69 1.90 -19.83
C ILE A 262 6.47 3.12 -19.33
N ILE A 263 5.98 4.34 -19.60
CA ILE A 263 6.61 5.57 -19.13
C ILE A 263 6.60 5.62 -17.59
N ALA A 264 5.46 5.29 -16.96
CA ALA A 264 5.35 5.22 -15.52
C ALA A 264 6.32 4.19 -14.92
N LEU A 265 6.41 3.00 -15.53
CA LEU A 265 7.29 1.91 -15.12
C LEU A 265 8.77 2.30 -15.25
N ALA A 266 9.15 2.93 -16.36
CA ALA A 266 10.51 3.40 -16.59
C ALA A 266 10.89 4.46 -15.55
N MET A 267 10.00 5.42 -15.28
CA MET A 267 10.23 6.45 -14.27
C MET A 267 10.34 5.87 -12.86
N ALA A 268 9.46 4.94 -12.48
CA ALA A 268 9.55 4.25 -11.20
C ALA A 268 10.86 3.46 -11.07
N SER A 269 11.27 2.75 -12.13
CA SER A 269 12.51 1.96 -12.15
C SER A 269 13.77 2.82 -11.94
N ILE A 270 13.78 4.05 -12.47
CA ILE A 270 14.86 5.02 -12.25
C ILE A 270 14.86 5.54 -10.81
N LEU A 271 13.67 5.70 -10.21
CA LEU A 271 13.52 6.32 -8.90
C LEU A 271 13.80 5.35 -7.74
N ILE A 272 13.56 4.05 -7.92
CA ILE A 272 13.86 3.00 -6.92
C ILE A 272 15.29 3.10 -6.36
N PRO A 273 16.37 3.03 -7.17
CA PRO A 273 17.73 3.04 -6.65
C PRO A 273 18.07 4.35 -5.94
N LEU A 274 17.52 5.48 -6.41
CA LEU A 274 17.70 6.79 -5.77
C LEU A 274 17.07 6.81 -4.38
N ILE A 275 15.85 6.28 -4.23
CA ILE A 275 15.15 6.21 -2.95
C ILE A 275 15.87 5.24 -2.01
N VAL A 276 16.24 4.05 -2.48
CA VAL A 276 16.99 3.06 -1.68
C VAL A 276 18.28 3.67 -1.13
N PHE A 277 19.04 4.40 -1.96
CA PHE A 277 20.26 5.05 -1.52
C PHE A 277 20.00 6.22 -0.55
N ALA A 278 18.90 6.95 -0.72
CA ALA A 278 18.48 8.00 0.20
C ALA A 278 18.16 7.44 1.60
N TYR A 279 17.54 6.25 1.68
CA TYR A 279 17.32 5.56 2.95
C TYR A 279 18.62 5.13 3.64
N ILE A 280 19.57 4.57 2.89
CA ILE A 280 20.87 4.19 3.47
C ILE A 280 21.62 5.39 4.04
N ARG A 281 21.59 6.53 3.33
CA ARG A 281 22.27 7.75 3.79
C ARG A 281 21.71 8.27 5.13
N ARG A 282 20.50 7.86 5.51
CA ARG A 282 19.89 8.17 6.80
C ARG A 282 20.32 7.21 7.92
N LEU A 283 20.83 6.03 7.59
CA LEU A 283 21.32 5.08 8.59
C LEU A 283 22.67 5.57 9.13
N GLU A 284 22.74 5.78 10.45
CA GLU A 284 24.00 6.06 11.13
C GLU A 284 24.76 4.75 11.35
N VAL A 285 25.76 4.50 10.49
CA VAL A 285 26.58 3.30 10.58
C VAL A 285 27.75 3.55 11.54
N LYS A 286 27.76 2.86 12.68
CA LYS A 286 28.83 2.98 13.68
C LYS A 286 30.19 2.42 13.23
N ASN A 287 30.24 1.51 12.24
CA ASN A 287 31.40 0.64 12.03
C ASN A 287 32.11 0.69 10.66
N GLY A 288 31.95 1.73 9.84
CA GLY A 288 32.70 1.81 8.56
C GLY A 288 32.35 0.73 7.53
N ALA A 289 31.36 -0.14 7.80
CA ALA A 289 30.85 -1.19 6.93
C ALA A 289 29.97 -0.66 5.77
N ASN A 290 30.22 0.58 5.33
CA ASN A 290 29.41 1.27 4.32
C ASN A 290 29.40 0.53 2.99
N ILE A 291 30.51 -0.12 2.60
CA ILE A 291 30.66 -0.73 1.27
C ILE A 291 29.73 -1.94 1.11
N ARG A 292 29.67 -2.85 2.09
CA ARG A 292 28.79 -4.03 2.03
C ARG A 292 27.31 -3.64 2.08
N LEU A 293 26.97 -2.67 2.92
CA LEU A 293 25.59 -2.21 3.08
C LEU A 293 25.08 -1.51 1.79
N ILE A 294 25.93 -0.71 1.14
CA ILE A 294 25.64 -0.13 -0.18
C ILE A 294 25.51 -1.22 -1.26
N ALA A 295 26.39 -2.23 -1.25
CA ALA A 295 26.35 -3.33 -2.21
C ALA A 295 25.05 -4.13 -2.09
N ILE A 296 24.66 -4.50 -0.87
CA ILE A 296 23.41 -5.23 -0.62
C ILE A 296 22.21 -4.39 -1.03
N ALA A 297 22.20 -3.09 -0.73
CA ALA A 297 21.09 -2.24 -1.14
C ALA A 297 20.99 -2.05 -2.66
N SER A 298 22.11 -2.07 -3.38
CA SER A 298 22.10 -2.09 -4.85
C SER A 298 21.49 -3.38 -5.40
N ILE A 299 21.76 -4.52 -4.75
CA ILE A 299 21.10 -5.80 -5.07
C ILE A 299 19.59 -5.71 -4.79
N ILE A 300 19.19 -5.11 -3.66
CA ILE A 300 17.77 -4.92 -3.31
C ILE A 300 17.08 -4.05 -4.36
N ALA A 301 17.66 -2.91 -4.74
CA ALA A 301 17.12 -2.03 -5.78
C ALA A 301 16.98 -2.76 -7.11
N PHE A 302 17.97 -3.56 -7.50
CA PHE A 302 17.92 -4.37 -8.71
C PHE A 302 16.78 -5.40 -8.68
N ILE A 303 16.63 -6.14 -7.58
CA ILE A 303 15.54 -7.10 -7.40
C ILE A 303 14.18 -6.40 -7.41
N GLN A 304 14.05 -5.24 -6.79
CA GLN A 304 12.83 -4.45 -6.78
C GLN A 304 12.44 -3.98 -8.19
N ILE A 305 13.40 -3.50 -9.00
CA ILE A 305 13.16 -3.17 -10.41
C ILE A 305 12.72 -4.41 -11.18
N LEU A 306 13.41 -5.54 -11.00
CA LEU A 306 13.07 -6.80 -11.67
C LEU A 306 11.65 -7.26 -11.32
N LEU A 307 11.26 -7.20 -10.04
CA LEU A 307 9.90 -7.53 -9.59
C LEU A 307 8.87 -6.59 -10.19
N LEU A 308 9.17 -5.29 -10.27
CA LEU A 308 8.26 -4.30 -10.84
C LEU A 308 8.05 -4.53 -12.34
N VAL A 309 9.13 -4.71 -13.10
CA VAL A 309 9.10 -4.93 -14.55
C VAL A 309 8.45 -6.27 -14.88
N SER A 310 8.82 -7.35 -14.18
CA SER A 310 8.21 -8.66 -14.39
C SER A 310 6.72 -8.67 -14.02
N GLY A 311 6.32 -7.99 -12.95
CA GLY A 311 4.90 -7.86 -12.59
C GLY A 311 4.09 -7.12 -13.65
N ALA A 312 4.63 -6.01 -14.18
CA ALA A 312 4.00 -5.28 -15.28
C ALA A 312 3.88 -6.14 -16.55
N LEU A 313 4.95 -6.87 -16.90
CA LEU A 313 4.97 -7.78 -18.03
C LEU A 313 3.92 -8.89 -17.89
N VAL A 314 3.86 -9.52 -16.72
CA VAL A 314 2.88 -10.57 -16.41
C VAL A 314 1.47 -10.03 -16.54
N SER A 315 1.18 -8.84 -16.00
CA SER A 315 -0.15 -8.23 -16.14
C SER A 315 -0.51 -7.82 -17.56
N ALA A 316 0.47 -7.59 -18.43
CA ALA A 316 0.24 -7.23 -19.83
C ALA A 316 -0.08 -8.46 -20.70
N PHE A 317 0.47 -9.63 -20.38
CA PHE A 317 0.31 -10.86 -21.17
C PHE A 317 -0.69 -11.87 -20.59
N ILE A 318 -0.97 -11.80 -19.28
CA ILE A 318 -1.86 -12.74 -18.59
C ILE A 318 -3.21 -12.08 -18.34
N GLN A 319 -4.28 -12.77 -18.72
CA GLN A 319 -5.66 -12.28 -18.54
C GLN A 319 -6.29 -12.78 -17.23
N LEU A 320 -5.62 -13.68 -16.52
CA LEU A 320 -6.07 -14.20 -15.24
C LEU A 320 -5.99 -13.11 -14.16
N PRO A 321 -7.09 -12.82 -13.42
CA PRO A 321 -7.11 -11.86 -12.32
C PRO A 321 -6.37 -12.32 -11.06
N LEU A 322 -5.34 -13.16 -11.18
CA LEU A 322 -4.63 -13.81 -10.06
C LEU A 322 -3.39 -13.06 -9.59
N SER A 323 -2.94 -12.04 -10.31
CA SER A 323 -1.69 -11.35 -9.97
C SER A 323 -1.98 -10.14 -9.07
N PRO A 324 -1.65 -10.18 -7.76
CA PRO A 324 -1.83 -9.04 -6.85
C PRO A 324 -0.86 -7.87 -7.11
N GLY A 325 -0.15 -7.87 -8.23
CA GLY A 325 0.88 -6.88 -8.57
C GLY A 325 2.16 -7.05 -7.75
N SER A 326 3.24 -6.40 -8.17
CA SER A 326 4.56 -6.49 -7.52
C SER A 326 4.52 -5.99 -6.06
N ILE A 327 3.87 -4.86 -5.81
CA ILE A 327 3.69 -4.32 -4.44
C ILE A 327 2.86 -5.28 -3.58
N GLY A 328 1.77 -5.83 -4.12
CA GLY A 328 0.93 -6.75 -3.36
C GLY A 328 1.70 -7.99 -2.91
N ILE A 329 2.55 -8.55 -3.77
CA ILE A 329 3.42 -9.68 -3.41
C ILE A 329 4.42 -9.30 -2.33
N ILE A 330 5.07 -8.13 -2.46
CA ILE A 330 6.04 -7.63 -1.46
C ILE A 330 5.35 -7.48 -0.10
N VAL A 331 4.20 -6.79 -0.04
CA VAL A 331 3.48 -6.53 1.21
C VAL A 331 2.96 -7.82 1.83
N LEU A 332 2.35 -8.72 1.03
CA LEU A 332 1.85 -10.01 1.52
C LEU A 332 2.99 -10.86 2.09
N THR A 333 4.11 -10.94 1.38
CA THR A 333 5.26 -11.76 1.81
C THR A 333 5.85 -11.23 3.11
N ILE A 334 6.04 -9.91 3.22
CA ILE A 334 6.62 -9.30 4.43
C ILE A 334 5.63 -9.39 5.61
N THR A 335 4.34 -9.20 5.37
CA THR A 335 3.29 -9.39 6.38
C THR A 335 3.28 -10.84 6.89
N ALA A 336 3.39 -11.82 5.99
CA ALA A 336 3.46 -13.24 6.34
C ALA A 336 4.73 -13.57 7.15
N LEU A 337 5.89 -12.99 6.78
CA LEU A 337 7.13 -13.12 7.56
C LEU A 337 7.00 -12.50 8.96
N GLY A 338 6.24 -11.41 9.10
CA GLY A 338 5.93 -10.79 10.40
C GLY A 338 5.10 -11.70 11.31
N PHE A 339 4.10 -12.41 10.77
CA PHE A 339 3.28 -13.35 11.55
C PHE A 339 4.02 -14.59 12.03
N ARG A 340 5.11 -15.00 11.35
CA ARG A 340 5.88 -16.21 11.69
C ARG A 340 6.80 -16.02 12.91
N ASN A 341 6.69 -14.92 13.66
CA ASN A 341 7.54 -14.62 14.83
C ASN A 341 9.04 -14.83 14.54
N TRP A 342 9.55 -14.28 13.44
CA TRP A 342 10.97 -14.27 13.06
C TRP A 342 11.89 -13.54 14.10
N ASP A 343 11.31 -13.08 15.22
CA ASP A 343 11.90 -12.26 16.27
C ASP A 343 11.92 -12.93 17.67
N THR A 344 11.74 -14.25 17.80
CA THR A 344 12.18 -14.93 19.05
C THR A 344 13.69 -15.16 19.01
N VAL A 345 14.45 -14.08 19.11
CA VAL A 345 15.61 -14.09 20.00
C VAL A 345 15.06 -13.54 21.30
N GLU A 346 14.86 -14.41 22.29
CA GLU A 346 14.62 -13.97 23.66
C GLU A 346 15.73 -12.98 24.01
N VAL A 347 15.37 -11.71 24.21
CA VAL A 347 16.18 -10.84 25.04
C VAL A 347 15.93 -11.35 26.45
N GLU A 348 16.79 -12.25 26.91
CA GLU A 348 16.81 -12.70 28.29
C GLU A 348 17.11 -11.47 29.17
N GLY A 349 16.05 -10.85 29.69
CA GLY A 349 16.12 -9.75 30.66
C GLY A 349 15.46 -8.44 30.23
N SER A 350 14.12 -8.40 30.12
CA SER A 350 13.36 -7.18 30.43
C SER A 350 11.95 -7.49 30.92
N SER A 351 11.89 -7.95 32.16
CA SER A 351 10.73 -7.78 33.02
C SER A 351 10.49 -6.29 33.24
N GLU A 352 9.50 -5.68 32.56
CA GLU A 352 8.41 -4.90 33.15
C GLU A 352 7.57 -4.13 32.10
N PRO A 353 6.25 -3.96 32.35
CA PRO A 353 5.32 -3.32 31.40
C PRO A 353 5.29 -1.80 31.59
N HIS A 354 5.70 -1.03 30.58
CA HIS A 354 5.54 0.42 30.63
C HIS A 354 4.14 0.88 30.23
N VAL A 355 3.38 1.20 31.30
CA VAL A 355 2.56 2.40 31.50
C VAL A 355 1.25 2.50 30.71
N SER A 356 0.24 1.94 31.37
CA SER A 356 -1.14 2.45 31.43
C SER A 356 -1.22 3.96 31.59
N ALA A 357 -2.16 4.55 30.86
CA ALA A 357 -2.74 5.86 31.10
C ALA A 357 -2.87 6.18 32.61
N GLN A 358 -2.21 7.25 33.06
CA GLN A 358 -2.58 7.95 34.26
C GLN A 358 -3.62 9.01 33.91
N THR A 359 -4.87 8.67 34.21
CA THR A 359 -5.84 9.61 34.75
C THR A 359 -5.28 10.23 36.04
N ALA A 360 -5.19 11.56 36.14
CA ALA A 360 -5.31 12.28 37.41
C ALA A 360 -5.58 13.78 37.18
N SER A 361 -6.69 14.21 37.80
CA SER A 361 -7.15 15.58 38.15
C SER A 361 -7.37 16.61 37.05
#